data_AF-A0A656JWQ7-F1
#
_entry.id   AF-A0A656JWQ7-F1
#
_cell.length_a   1.000
_cell.length_b   1.000
_cell.length_c   1.000
_cell.angle_alpha   90.00
_cell.angle_beta   90.00
_cell.angle_gamma   90.00
#
_symmetry.space_group_name_H-M   'P 1'
#
loop_
_entity.id
_entity.type
_entity.pdbx_description
1 polymer ?
#
loop_
_entity_poly.entity_id
_entity_poly.type
_entity_poly.pdbx_seq_one_letter_code
_entity_poly.pdbx_strand_id
1 'polypeptide(L)'
;YGADPSVATGVGISLRDSANGDPMNFVGWPGNTGAGNPGGKLAGWYPVLDQTTNQGDSQAGYTRYTKVITAVLEKLPRRQPTAGRVDATAYVLVKVQ
;
A
#
# COMPACT_ATOMS: atom_id res chain seq x y z
N TYR A 1 -8.25 -4.60 19.16
CA TYR A 1 -6.88 -5.15 19.16
C TYR A 1 -6.35 -5.15 20.58
N GLY A 2 -5.68 -6.22 21.03
CA GLY A 2 -5.03 -6.27 22.36
C GLY A 2 -5.91 -6.74 23.54
N ALA A 3 -7.21 -6.94 23.36
CA ALA A 3 -8.12 -7.51 24.37
C ALA A 3 -8.67 -8.89 23.98
N ASP A 4 -8.74 -9.18 22.67
CA ASP A 4 -9.14 -10.48 22.14
C ASP A 4 -7.87 -11.31 21.86
N PRO A 5 -7.63 -12.43 22.57
CA PRO A 5 -6.44 -13.26 22.38
C PRO A 5 -6.43 -14.01 21.05
N SER A 6 -7.56 -14.05 20.33
CA SER A 6 -7.65 -14.65 19.01
C SER A 6 -7.15 -13.74 17.88
N VAL A 7 -6.82 -12.48 18.18
CA VAL A 7 -6.29 -11.50 17.22
C VAL A 7 -4.78 -11.40 17.41
N ALA A 8 -4.04 -11.53 16.31
CA ALA A 8 -2.58 -11.46 16.34
C ALA A 8 -2.11 -10.07 16.79
N THR A 9 -1.09 -10.01 17.64
CA THR A 9 -0.45 -8.76 18.06
C THR A 9 1.00 -8.69 17.57
N GLY A 10 1.58 -7.48 17.50
CA GLY A 10 2.98 -7.29 17.10
C GLY A 10 3.29 -7.50 15.62
N VAL A 11 2.26 -7.52 14.77
CA VAL A 11 2.34 -7.64 13.31
C VAL A 11 1.67 -6.47 12.61
N GLY A 12 2.06 -6.22 11.36
CA GLY A 12 1.48 -5.21 10.47
C GLY A 12 1.42 -5.70 9.02
N ILE A 13 0.77 -4.92 8.15
CA ILE A 13 0.74 -5.16 6.71
C ILE A 13 1.53 -4.06 6.01
N SER A 14 2.53 -4.43 5.23
CA SER A 14 3.19 -3.54 4.26
C SER A 14 2.76 -3.88 2.84
N LEU A 15 2.91 -2.93 1.92
CA LEU A 15 2.62 -3.11 0.50
C LEU A 15 3.92 -3.08 -0.30
N ARG A 16 3.98 -3.87 -1.35
CA ARG A 16 5.05 -3.85 -2.34
C ARG A 16 4.49 -3.77 -3.75
N ASP A 17 5.18 -3.04 -4.62
CA ASP A 17 4.90 -3.10 -6.05
C ASP A 17 5.30 -4.48 -6.56
N SER A 18 4.35 -5.21 -7.16
CA SER A 18 4.62 -6.61 -7.54
C SER A 18 5.55 -6.74 -8.75
N ALA A 19 5.74 -5.68 -9.55
CA ALA A 19 6.59 -5.75 -10.74
C ALA A 19 8.08 -5.71 -10.39
N ASN A 20 8.46 -4.95 -9.36
CA ASN A 20 9.86 -4.74 -8.99
C ASN A 20 10.19 -5.06 -7.52
N GLY A 21 9.19 -5.31 -6.68
CA GLY A 21 9.35 -5.64 -5.26
C GLY A 21 9.58 -4.44 -4.34
N ASP A 22 9.51 -3.21 -4.86
CA ASP A 22 9.76 -1.98 -4.09
C ASP A 22 8.72 -1.80 -2.99
N PRO A 23 9.11 -1.34 -1.78
CA PRO A 23 8.17 -1.01 -0.73
C PRO A 23 7.29 0.18 -1.13
N MET A 24 6.00 0.09 -0.79
CA MET A 24 5.02 1.15 -1.03
C MET A 24 4.57 1.81 0.28
N ASN A 25 4.66 3.13 0.33
CA ASN A 25 4.17 3.93 1.45
C ASN A 25 2.66 4.17 1.31
N PHE A 26 1.93 4.12 2.42
CA PHE A 26 0.56 4.61 2.47
C PHE A 26 0.54 6.14 2.41
N VAL A 27 -0.52 6.69 1.81
CA VAL A 27 -0.73 8.15 1.77
C VAL A 27 -0.77 8.70 3.19
N GLY A 28 0.03 9.73 3.46
CA GLY A 28 0.10 10.39 4.77
C GLY A 28 0.95 9.70 5.84
N TRP A 29 1.46 8.48 5.56
CA TRP A 29 2.36 7.74 6.45
C TRP A 29 3.69 8.42 6.81
N PRO A 30 4.37 9.16 5.91
CA PRO A 30 5.71 9.69 6.17
C PRO A 30 5.79 10.76 7.26
N GLY A 31 4.66 11.23 7.79
CA GLY A 31 4.61 12.18 8.90
C GLY A 31 5.36 13.49 8.63
N ASN A 32 4.72 14.41 7.92
CA ASN A 32 4.90 15.86 8.03
C ASN A 32 3.93 16.52 7.04
N THR A 33 3.27 17.60 7.46
CA THR A 33 2.27 18.36 6.67
C THR A 33 2.68 19.82 6.45
N GLY A 34 3.99 20.14 6.42
CA GLY A 34 4.55 21.49 6.26
C GLY A 34 5.57 21.69 5.11
N ALA A 35 6.28 22.82 5.10
CA ALA A 35 7.33 23.09 4.09
C ALA A 35 8.55 22.20 4.36
N GLY A 36 8.74 21.15 3.54
CA GLY A 36 9.70 20.06 3.77
C GLY A 36 9.12 18.66 3.59
N ASN A 37 7.86 18.55 3.17
CA ASN A 37 7.18 17.26 3.05
C ASN A 37 7.74 16.39 1.91
N PRO A 38 7.76 15.06 2.12
CA PRO A 38 7.97 14.13 1.02
C PRO A 38 6.88 14.32 -0.04
N GLY A 39 7.30 14.35 -1.31
CA GLY A 39 6.43 14.33 -2.48
C GLY A 39 6.48 12.98 -3.22
N GLY A 40 5.61 12.80 -4.21
CA GLY A 40 5.60 11.60 -5.06
C GLY A 40 5.53 10.29 -4.26
N LYS A 41 6.36 9.30 -4.62
CA LYS A 41 6.39 7.97 -3.97
C LYS A 41 6.69 8.05 -2.48
N LEU A 42 7.53 9.02 -2.06
CA LEU A 42 7.83 9.21 -0.65
C LEU A 42 6.58 9.64 0.13
N ALA A 43 5.61 10.32 -0.50
CA ALA A 43 4.33 10.73 0.10
C ALA A 43 3.23 9.64 0.05
N GLY A 44 3.51 8.50 -0.59
CA GLY A 44 2.51 7.48 -0.93
C GLY A 44 1.75 7.74 -2.23
N TRP A 45 2.17 8.71 -3.06
CA TRP A 45 1.59 8.95 -4.38
C TRP A 45 2.41 8.27 -5.47
N TYR A 46 1.78 7.34 -6.18
CA TYR A 46 2.42 6.57 -7.26
C TYR A 46 1.78 6.95 -8.60
N PRO A 47 2.56 7.23 -9.66
CA PRO A 47 1.99 7.49 -10.98
C PRO A 47 1.16 6.30 -11.47
N VAL A 48 -0.03 6.58 -12.00
CA VAL A 48 -1.00 5.53 -12.37
C VAL A 48 -0.48 4.60 -13.46
N LEU A 49 0.43 5.06 -14.31
CA LEU A 49 1.01 4.26 -15.40
C LEU A 49 2.29 3.51 -14.99
N ASP A 50 2.88 3.83 -13.84
CA ASP A 50 4.13 3.21 -13.40
C ASP A 50 3.90 1.75 -12.97
N GLN A 51 4.74 0.85 -13.50
CA GLN A 51 4.66 -0.59 -13.25
C GLN A 51 3.25 -1.18 -13.49
N THR A 52 2.60 -0.73 -14.56
CA THR A 52 1.27 -1.23 -14.97
C THR A 52 1.34 -2.00 -16.27
N THR A 53 0.40 -2.91 -16.46
CA THR A 53 0.19 -3.60 -17.73
C THR A 53 -0.98 -2.96 -18.46
N ASN A 54 -0.74 -2.48 -19.68
CA ASN A 54 -1.80 -2.02 -20.57
C ASN A 54 -2.59 -3.25 -21.06
N GLN A 55 -3.89 -3.27 -20.78
CA GLN A 55 -4.80 -4.36 -21.18
C GLN A 55 -5.55 -4.04 -22.49
N GLY A 56 -5.25 -2.89 -23.11
CA GLY A 56 -6.06 -2.32 -24.18
C GLY A 56 -7.45 -1.93 -23.68
N ASP A 57 -8.36 -1.65 -24.61
CA ASP A 57 -9.78 -1.62 -24.29
C ASP A 57 -10.60 -2.06 -25.50
N SER A 58 -11.80 -2.62 -25.25
CA SER A 58 -12.76 -2.95 -26.30
C SER A 58 -13.65 -1.75 -26.67
N GLN A 59 -13.61 -0.68 -25.86
CA GLN A 59 -14.36 0.56 -26.09
C GLN A 59 -13.44 1.69 -26.58
N ALA A 60 -13.83 2.33 -27.68
CA ALA A 60 -13.09 3.47 -28.22
C ALA A 60 -13.02 4.63 -27.21
N GLY A 61 -11.83 5.20 -27.04
CA GLY A 61 -11.58 6.33 -26.13
C GLY A 61 -11.18 5.94 -24.71
N TYR A 62 -11.11 4.63 -24.39
CA TYR A 62 -10.65 4.14 -23.09
C TYR A 62 -9.36 3.33 -23.22
N THR A 63 -8.59 3.26 -22.14
CA THR A 63 -7.46 2.36 -22.00
C THR A 63 -7.43 1.83 -20.58
N ARG A 64 -7.43 0.50 -20.44
CA ARG A 64 -7.39 -0.15 -19.14
C ARG A 64 -5.96 -0.48 -18.75
N TYR A 65 -5.62 -0.19 -17.51
CA TYR A 65 -4.35 -0.55 -16.90
C TYR A 65 -4.60 -1.42 -15.67
N THR A 66 -3.79 -2.46 -15.52
CA THR A 66 -3.76 -3.29 -14.32
C THR A 66 -2.46 -3.03 -13.57
N LYS A 67 -2.57 -2.76 -12.26
CA LYS A 67 -1.44 -2.72 -11.33
C LYS A 67 -1.61 -3.84 -10.31
N VAL A 68 -0.57 -4.64 -10.10
CA VAL A 68 -0.55 -5.68 -9.08
C VAL A 68 0.24 -5.16 -7.89
N ILE A 69 -0.34 -5.28 -6.69
CA ILE A 69 0.28 -4.85 -5.43
C ILE A 69 0.26 -6.06 -4.49
N THR A 70 1.40 -6.35 -3.88
CA THR A 70 1.54 -7.45 -2.93
C THR A 70 1.40 -6.93 -1.51
N ALA A 71 0.43 -7.44 -0.76
CA ALA A 71 0.35 -7.24 0.69
C ALA A 71 1.25 -8.25 1.42
N VAL A 72 2.04 -7.77 2.36
CA VAL A 72 3.00 -8.57 3.13
C VAL A 72 2.68 -8.46 4.61
N LEU A 73 2.40 -9.59 5.26
CA LEU A 73 2.32 -9.67 6.71
C LEU A 73 3.73 -9.65 7.30
N GLU A 74 4.01 -8.68 8.16
CA GLU A 74 5.34 -8.47 8.73
C GLU A 74 5.32 -8.28 10.25
N LYS A 75 6.43 -8.66 10.89
CA LYS A 75 6.67 -8.39 12.31
C LYS A 75 7.00 -6.90 12.49
N LEU A 76 6.33 -6.26 13.44
CA LEU A 76 6.63 -4.86 13.77
C LEU A 76 7.96 -4.73 14.52
N PRO A 77 8.75 -3.67 14.27
CA PRO A 77 9.99 -3.43 14.99
C PRO A 77 9.78 -3.41 16.51
N ARG A 78 10.66 -4.09 17.24
CA ARG A 78 10.66 -4.16 18.72
C ARG A 78 9.36 -4.73 19.33
N ARG A 79 8.54 -5.46 18.56
CA ARG A 79 7.37 -6.18 19.05
C ARG A 79 7.56 -7.69 18.90
N GLN A 80 6.97 -8.48 19.80
CA GLN A 80 6.91 -9.93 19.63
C GLN A 80 5.56 -10.31 19.02
N PRO A 81 5.54 -10.96 17.84
CA PRO A 81 4.30 -11.45 17.25
C PRO A 81 3.60 -12.46 18.16
N THR A 82 2.27 -12.37 18.26
CA THR A 82 1.44 -13.43 18.82
C THR A 82 0.61 -14.08 17.72
N ALA A 83 0.34 -15.37 17.86
CA ALA A 83 -0.57 -16.07 16.95
C ALA A 83 -1.99 -15.47 17.05
N GLY A 84 -2.72 -15.52 15.94
CA GLY A 84 -4.10 -15.07 15.88
C GLY A 84 -4.50 -14.64 14.47
N ARG A 85 -5.73 -14.18 14.34
CA ARG A 85 -6.29 -13.62 13.10
C ARG A 85 -5.69 -12.25 12.83
N VAL A 86 -5.46 -11.96 11.55
CA VAL A 86 -5.11 -10.64 11.03
C VAL A 86 -6.22 -10.24 10.08
N ASP A 87 -6.81 -9.08 10.35
CA ASP A 87 -7.77 -8.43 9.47
C ASP A 87 -7.34 -6.97 9.30
N ALA A 88 -7.20 -6.53 8.06
CA ALA A 88 -6.68 -5.22 7.70
C ALA A 88 -7.37 -4.71 6.43
N THR A 89 -7.71 -3.44 6.43
CA THR A 89 -8.31 -2.76 5.28
C THR A 89 -7.43 -1.57 4.89
N ALA A 90 -7.15 -1.45 3.60
CA ALA A 90 -6.52 -0.28 3.00
C ALA A 90 -7.40 0.26 1.88
N TYR A 91 -7.32 1.57 1.65
CA TYR A 91 -8.05 2.25 0.58
C TYR A 91 -7.10 2.70 -0.52
N VAL A 92 -7.57 2.63 -1.76
CA VAL A 92 -6.88 3.20 -2.92
C VAL A 92 -7.47 4.57 -3.20
N LEU A 93 -6.63 5.61 -3.14
CA LEU A 93 -7.01 6.96 -3.51
C LEU A 93 -6.45 7.28 -4.89
N VAL A 94 -7.33 7.71 -5.80
CA VAL A 94 -6.94 8.18 -7.13
C VAL A 94 -7.14 9.68 -7.19
N LYS A 95 -6.09 10.41 -7.56
CA LYS A 95 -6.14 11.86 -7.78
C LYS A 95 -5.78 12.15 -9.24
N VAL A 96 -6.62 12.91 -9.92
CA VAL A 96 -6.36 13.47 -11.25
C VAL A 96 -5.93 14.93 -11.07
N GLN A 97 -4.93 15.38 -11.83
CA GLN A 97 -4.37 16.73 -11.78
C GLN A 97 -4.36 17.35 -13.16
#